data_AF-A0A957KRP7-F1
#
_entry.id   AF-A0A957KRP7-F1
#
_cell.length_a   1.000
_cell.length_b   1.000
_cell.length_c   1.000
_cell.angle_alpha   90.00
_cell.angle_beta   90.00
_cell.angle_gamma   90.00
#
_symmetry.space_group_name_H-M   'P 1'
#
loop_
_entity.id
_entity.type
_entity.pdbx_description
1 polymer ?
#
loop_
_entity_poly.entity_id
_entity_poly.type
_entity_poly.pdbx_seq_one_letter_code
_entity_poly.pdbx_strand_id
1 'polypeptide(L)'
;MPILYRYFGLLILVYSNEHEPIHVHGRYQGTESKAELIVVDGQVVEIRIVRVPGKKPLATPQLRDFQLIVEQHAEEIVQKWIDYFILHRRISPEDITRRIR
;
A
#
# COMPACT_ATOMS: atom_id res chain seq x y z
N MET A 1 -1.08 -1.42 -12.89
CA MET A 1 -0.50 -1.69 -11.56
C MET A 1 0.60 -0.66 -11.29
N PRO A 2 0.25 0.53 -10.77
CA PRO A 2 1.23 1.52 -10.34
C PRO A 2 1.87 1.10 -9.01
N ILE A 3 3.17 1.30 -8.89
CA ILE A 3 3.91 1.18 -7.63
C ILE A 3 3.88 2.56 -6.98
N LEU A 4 3.47 2.63 -5.72
CA LEU A 4 3.42 3.86 -4.94
C LEU A 4 4.75 4.13 -4.24
N TYR A 5 5.32 3.08 -3.63
CA TYR A 5 6.58 3.16 -2.90
C TYR A 5 7.46 1.92 -3.13
N ARG A 6 8.78 2.13 -3.07
CA ARG A 6 9.77 1.07 -2.91
C ARG A 6 10.56 1.28 -1.63
N TYR A 7 10.73 0.22 -0.86
CA TYR A 7 11.46 0.27 0.41
C TYR A 7 12.26 -1.02 0.62
N PHE A 8 13.58 -0.97 0.43
CA PHE A 8 14.49 -2.11 0.65
C PHE A 8 13.98 -3.45 0.06
N GLY A 9 13.42 -3.42 -1.15
CA GLY A 9 12.88 -4.59 -1.85
C GLY A 9 11.39 -4.89 -1.57
N LEU A 10 10.77 -4.26 -0.58
CA LEU A 10 9.32 -4.23 -0.38
C LEU A 10 8.70 -3.24 -1.37
N LEU A 11 7.71 -3.71 -2.13
CA LEU A 11 6.94 -2.88 -3.05
C LEU A 11 5.55 -2.64 -2.49
N ILE A 12 5.13 -1.38 -2.48
CA ILE A 12 3.79 -0.94 -2.09
C ILE A 12 3.09 -0.48 -3.36
N LEU A 13 2.01 -1.15 -3.74
CA LEU A 13 1.36 -0.97 -5.04
C LEU A 13 -0.15 -1.14 -4.96
N VAL A 14 -0.85 -0.69 -6.01
CA VAL A 14 -2.28 -0.96 -6.20
C VAL A 14 -2.50 -1.77 -7.47
N TYR A 15 -3.44 -2.70 -7.42
CA TYR A 15 -3.84 -3.45 -8.60
C TYR A 15 -4.94 -2.70 -9.34
N SER A 16 -4.80 -2.55 -10.65
CA SER A 16 -5.75 -1.76 -11.44
C SER A 16 -7.15 -2.40 -11.52
N ASN A 17 -7.25 -3.70 -11.28
CA ASN A 17 -8.47 -4.50 -11.37
C ASN A 17 -9.12 -4.80 -10.00
N GLU A 18 -8.51 -4.40 -8.89
CA GLU A 18 -9.04 -4.54 -7.54
C GLU A 18 -8.72 -3.24 -6.81
N HIS A 19 -9.72 -2.39 -6.59
CA HIS A 19 -9.48 -1.03 -6.09
C HIS A 19 -10.48 -0.54 -5.05
N GLU A 20 -11.58 -1.26 -4.82
CA GLU A 20 -12.57 -0.95 -3.79
C GLU A 20 -12.60 -2.05 -2.72
N PRO A 21 -12.62 -1.71 -1.41
CA PRO A 21 -12.37 -0.37 -0.84
C PRO A 21 -10.93 0.10 -1.11
N ILE A 22 -10.55 1.32 -0.70
CA ILE A 22 -9.15 1.80 -0.88
C ILE A 22 -8.20 0.83 -0.18
N HIS A 23 -7.24 0.29 -0.94
CA HIS A 23 -6.24 -0.63 -0.37
C HIS A 23 -4.94 -0.60 -1.18
N VAL A 24 -3.87 -1.07 -0.53
CA VAL A 24 -2.56 -1.29 -1.14
C VAL A 24 -2.04 -2.68 -0.82
N HIS A 25 -1.20 -3.20 -1.71
CA HIS A 25 -0.52 -4.48 -1.55
C HIS A 25 0.95 -4.26 -1.22
N GLY A 26 1.44 -4.94 -0.19
CA GLY A 26 2.84 -5.07 0.15
C GLY A 26 3.40 -6.36 -0.43
N ARG A 27 4.33 -6.29 -1.38
CA ARG A 27 4.97 -7.45 -2.01
C ARG A 27 6.45 -7.51 -1.72
N TYR A 28 6.92 -8.69 -1.31
CA TYR A 28 8.33 -8.97 -1.08
C TYR A 28 8.66 -10.42 -1.40
N GLN A 29 9.62 -10.67 -2.29
CA GLN A 29 10.14 -12.01 -2.62
C GLN A 29 9.06 -13.10 -2.79
N GLY A 30 8.00 -12.78 -3.55
CA GLY A 30 6.89 -13.72 -3.83
C GLY A 30 5.85 -13.86 -2.72
N THR A 31 6.03 -13.18 -1.58
CA THR A 31 5.03 -13.04 -0.52
C THR A 31 4.25 -11.73 -0.65
N GLU A 32 3.03 -11.71 -0.12
CA GLU A 32 2.10 -10.61 -0.30
C GLU A 32 1.08 -10.50 0.83
N SER A 33 0.90 -9.27 1.34
CA SER A 33 -0.17 -8.89 2.27
C SER A 33 -0.88 -7.65 1.73
N LYS A 34 -2.15 -7.45 2.13
CA LYS A 34 -2.95 -6.29 1.74
C LYS A 34 -3.25 -5.42 2.97
N ALA A 35 -3.25 -4.11 2.79
CA ALA A 35 -3.71 -3.15 3.77
C ALA A 35 -4.93 -2.42 3.19
N GLU A 36 -6.06 -2.53 3.86
CA GLU A 36 -7.30 -1.81 3.54
C GLU A 36 -7.36 -0.53 4.38
N LEU A 37 -7.59 0.61 3.73
CA LEU A 37 -7.68 1.93 4.35
C LEU A 37 -9.16 2.32 4.40
N ILE A 38 -9.70 2.44 5.61
CA ILE A 38 -11.09 2.84 5.84
C ILE A 38 -11.09 4.36 5.96
N VAL A 39 -11.79 5.01 5.03
CA VAL A 39 -11.85 6.48 4.95
C VAL A 39 -13.27 6.94 5.28
N VAL A 40 -13.38 7.86 6.24
CA VAL A 40 -14.65 8.49 6.65
C VAL A 40 -14.43 10.00 6.63
N ASP A 41 -15.32 10.74 5.97
CA ASP A 41 -15.24 12.20 5.81
C ASP A 41 -13.88 12.70 5.30
N GLY A 42 -13.25 11.90 4.43
CA GLY A 42 -11.95 12.21 3.84
C GLY A 42 -10.73 11.95 4.74
N GLN A 43 -10.91 11.33 5.91
CA GLN A 43 -9.83 10.97 6.83
C GLN A 43 -9.67 9.46 6.93
N VAL A 44 -8.43 8.98 7.00
CA VAL A 44 -8.16 7.56 7.27
C VAL A 44 -8.40 7.29 8.76
N VAL A 45 -9.47 6.56 9.07
CA VAL A 45 -9.86 6.26 10.47
C VAL A 45 -9.40 4.89 10.94
N GLU A 46 -9.13 3.97 10.01
CA GLU A 46 -8.68 2.62 10.32
C GLU A 46 -7.85 2.04 9.17
N ILE A 47 -6.82 1.25 9.51
CA ILE A 47 -6.02 0.48 8.56
C ILE A 47 -6.08 -0.99 8.97
N ARG A 48 -6.56 -1.86 8.08
CA ARG A 48 -6.68 -3.30 8.33
C ARG A 48 -5.71 -4.08 7.48
N ILE A 49 -4.85 -4.86 8.12
CA ILE A 49 -3.98 -5.80 7.42
C ILE A 49 -4.69 -7.13 7.22
N VAL A 50 -4.87 -7.51 5.96
CA VAL A 50 -5.58 -8.72 5.57
C VAL A 50 -4.70 -9.62 4.69
N ARG A 51 -5.03 -10.92 4.68
CA ARG A 51 -4.36 -11.89 3.82
C ARG A 51 -4.90 -11.78 2.40
N VAL A 52 -4.02 -11.97 1.41
CA VAL A 52 -4.43 -12.11 0.01
C VAL A 52 -4.68 -13.60 -0.29
N PRO A 53 -5.90 -14.00 -0.72
CA PRO A 53 -6.19 -15.39 -1.03
C PRO A 53 -5.20 -15.99 -2.04
N GLY A 54 -4.74 -17.21 -1.78
CA GLY A 54 -3.78 -17.90 -2.66
C GLY A 54 -2.35 -17.35 -2.61
N LYS A 55 -2.04 -16.38 -1.73
CA LYS A 55 -0.68 -15.86 -1.53
C LYS A 55 -0.16 -16.20 -0.13
N LYS A 56 1.14 -16.44 -0.04
CA LYS A 56 1.84 -16.50 1.24
C LYS A 56 1.96 -15.08 1.81
N PRO A 57 1.55 -14.82 3.06
CA PRO A 57 1.66 -13.49 3.65
C PRO A 57 3.13 -13.07 3.82
N LEU A 58 3.35 -11.75 3.93
CA LEU A 58 4.66 -11.21 4.28
C LEU A 58 5.17 -11.82 5.60
N ALA A 59 6.48 -12.09 5.66
CA ALA A 59 7.12 -12.47 6.92
C ALA A 59 7.13 -11.31 7.92
N THR A 60 7.24 -11.60 9.21
CA THR A 60 7.13 -10.61 10.30
C THR A 60 7.94 -9.33 10.09
N PRO A 61 9.21 -9.35 9.65
CA PRO A 61 9.98 -8.12 9.44
C PRO A 61 9.37 -7.24 8.34
N GLN A 62 9.06 -7.83 7.19
CA GLN A 62 8.47 -7.12 6.05
C GLN A 62 7.04 -6.70 6.31
N LEU A 63 6.29 -7.46 7.11
CA LEU A 63 4.94 -7.10 7.52
C LEU A 63 4.95 -5.85 8.40
N ARG A 64 5.91 -5.74 9.33
CA ARG A 64 6.09 -4.54 10.16
C ARG A 64 6.51 -3.34 9.33
N ASP A 65 7.48 -3.52 8.43
CA ASP A 65 7.91 -2.47 7.50
C ASP A 65 6.74 -2.02 6.61
N PHE A 66 5.91 -2.96 6.13
CA PHE A 66 4.70 -2.66 5.36
C PHE A 66 3.68 -1.86 6.16
N GLN A 67 3.36 -2.30 7.38
CA GLN A 67 2.46 -1.58 8.29
C GLN A 67 2.92 -0.15 8.53
N LEU A 68 4.19 0.02 8.89
CA LEU A 68 4.77 1.33 9.19
C LEU A 68 4.69 2.29 7.99
N ILE A 69 4.98 1.81 6.78
CA ILE A 69 4.86 2.62 5.56
C ILE A 69 3.42 3.02 5.31
N VAL A 70 2.48 2.08 5.41
CA VAL A 70 1.06 2.37 5.15
C VAL A 70 0.51 3.35 6.19
N GLU A 71 0.89 3.21 7.46
CA GLU A 71 0.48 4.10 8.54
C GLU A 71 1.05 5.52 8.37
N GLN A 72 2.35 5.66 8.08
CA GLN A 72 2.98 6.98 7.95
C GLN A 72 2.57 7.72 6.68
N HIS A 73 2.20 7.00 5.63
CA HIS A 73 1.83 7.57 4.34
C HIS A 73 0.35 7.39 4.01
N ALA A 74 -0.52 7.17 5.00
CA ALA A 74 -1.92 6.79 4.79
C ALA A 74 -2.67 7.80 3.90
N GLU A 75 -2.56 9.09 4.24
CA GLU A 75 -3.21 10.18 3.50
C GLU A 75 -2.64 10.33 2.07
N GLU A 76 -1.32 10.21 1.93
CA GLU A 76 -0.67 10.24 0.61
C GLU A 76 -1.03 9.03 -0.26
N ILE A 77 -1.24 7.86 0.36
CA ILE A 77 -1.74 6.66 -0.32
C ILE A 77 -3.15 6.91 -0.84
N VAL A 78 -4.04 7.49 -0.03
CA VAL A 78 -5.40 7.86 -0.47
C VAL A 78 -5.32 8.85 -1.62
N GLN A 79 -4.49 9.87 -1.52
CA GLN A 79 -4.32 10.86 -2.60
C GLN A 79 -3.78 10.22 -3.89
N LYS A 80 -2.73 9.38 -3.80
CA LYS A 80 -2.20 8.62 -4.94
C LYS A 80 -3.27 7.67 -5.49
N TRP A 81 -4.10 7.05 -4.66
CA TRP A 81 -5.21 6.22 -5.13
C TRP A 81 -6.23 7.06 -5.94
N ILE A 82 -6.64 8.23 -5.43
CA ILE A 82 -7.54 9.17 -6.12
C ILE A 82 -6.93 9.63 -7.45
N ASP A 83 -5.66 10.04 -7.44
CA ASP A 83 -4.95 10.50 -8.63
C ASP A 83 -4.97 9.43 -9.73
N TYR A 84 -4.78 8.16 -9.39
CA TYR A 84 -4.75 7.06 -10.36
C TYR A 84 -6.14 6.63 -10.83
N PHE A 85 -7.03 6.28 -9.90
CA PHE A 85 -8.30 5.63 -10.22
C PHE A 85 -9.39 6.62 -10.62
N ILE A 86 -9.39 7.83 -10.05
CA ILE A 86 -10.44 8.83 -10.29
C ILE A 86 -9.97 9.86 -11.31
N LEU A 87 -8.77 10.42 -11.11
CA LEU A 87 -8.27 11.51 -11.96
C LEU A 87 -7.46 11.02 -13.18
N HIS A 88 -7.22 9.71 -13.29
CA HIS A 88 -6.48 9.06 -14.38
C HIS A 88 -5.09 9.68 -14.64
N ARG A 89 -4.43 10.14 -13.58
CA ARG A 89 -3.08 10.68 -13.62
C ARG A 89 -2.04 9.56 -13.55
N ARG A 90 -0.89 9.79 -14.18
CA ARG A 90 0.27 8.92 -14.01
C ARG A 90 0.87 9.12 -12.63
N ILE A 91 1.24 8.03 -11.97
CA ILE A 91 1.92 8.04 -10.68
C ILE A 91 3.33 7.51 -10.85
N SER A 92 4.29 8.27 -10.34
CA SER A 92 5.68 7.87 -10.24
C SER A 92 5.93 7.22 -8.88
N PRO A 93 6.59 6.05 -8.84
CA PRO A 93 6.94 5.43 -7.58
C PRO A 93 7.96 6.27 -6.81
N GLU A 94 7.83 6.28 -5.48
CA GLU A 94 8.75 6.95 -4.58
C GLU A 94 9.69 5.94 -3.92
N ASP A 95 10.99 6.17 -3.98
CA ASP A 95 11.99 5.29 -3.38
C ASP A 95 12.35 5.79 -1.98
N ILE A 96 11.88 5.07 -0.96
CA ILE A 96 12.21 5.35 0.44
C ILE A 96 13.55 4.69 0.76
N THR A 97 14.60 5.50 0.73
CA THR A 97 16.00 5.06 0.88
C THR A 97 16.52 5.14 2.32
N ARG A 98 15.74 5.73 3.22
CA ARG A 98 16.08 5.85 4.65
C ARG A 98 15.21 4.92 5.47
N ARG A 99 15.78 4.31 6.52
CA ARG A 99 15.01 3.49 7.46
C ARG A 99 13.98 4.37 8.16
N ILE A 100 12.75 3.94 8.06
CA ILE A 100 11.61 4.56 8.72
C ILE A 100 11.62 4.09 10.18
N ARG A 101 11.24 4.97 11.11
CA ARG A 101 11.18 4.70 12.55
C ARG A 101 9.78 4.92 13.07
#